data_AF-A0A1F6FGN9-F1
#
_entry.id   AF-A0A1F6FGN9-F1
#
_cell.length_a   1.000
_cell.length_b   1.000
_cell.length_c   1.000
_cell.angle_alpha   90.00
_cell.angle_beta   90.00
_cell.angle_gamma   90.00
#
_symmetry.space_group_name_H-M   'P 1'
#
loop_
_entity.id
_entity.type
_entity.pdbx_description
1 polymer ?
#
loop_
_entity_poly.entity_id
_entity_poly.type
_entity_poly.pdbx_seq_one_letter_code
_entity_poly.pdbx_strand_id
1 'polypeptide(L)'
;MKRLVLLWQKIFKAKAVQKPTVKYMFPLVLGFAAIFAASVVSTETSYIKLVPSATSVLQGERFSIEVYASAHVPVNALDVTIDFSKDKVEILSVDKSQSVLTIWTQEPEITANTISFGGGTFRRGFVGEHLVATIKAEAKQTGQTEFLVSDAELLAGDGKGTPVEVATTGADSRTSFYIYDQNEDPAEISAKVGLNINADIDGDGKVTLKDISTFMAAWHSKSETHDFNNDGRMNFIDFSIILARSFTS
;
A
#
# COMPACT_ATOMS: atom_id res chain seq x y z
N MET A 1 31.35 80.08 40.83
CA MET A 1 31.34 79.97 39.35
C MET A 1 32.69 79.46 38.86
N LYS A 2 32.82 78.15 38.64
CA LYS A 2 33.77 77.52 37.71
C LYS A 2 33.40 76.03 37.65
N ARG A 3 32.65 75.69 36.61
CA ARG A 3 32.89 74.49 35.79
C ARG A 3 32.85 73.18 36.58
N LEU A 4 31.72 72.48 36.74
CA LEU A 4 30.91 71.88 35.65
C LEU A 4 31.73 71.16 34.56
N VAL A 5 33.02 70.89 34.84
CA VAL A 5 33.99 70.11 34.04
C VAL A 5 34.53 68.98 34.91
N LEU A 6 33.63 68.27 35.60
CA LEU A 6 33.80 66.85 35.90
C LEU A 6 32.74 66.05 35.11
N LEU A 7 32.41 66.59 33.94
CA LEU A 7 32.12 65.83 32.72
C LEU A 7 33.36 64.94 32.45
N TRP A 8 33.15 63.68 32.04
CA TRP A 8 34.14 62.75 31.43
C TRP A 8 34.77 61.59 32.24
N GLN A 9 34.37 61.28 33.47
CA GLN A 9 34.74 59.98 34.10
C GLN A 9 33.58 59.07 34.51
N LYS A 10 32.33 59.49 34.24
CA LYS A 10 31.14 58.64 34.36
C LYS A 10 30.70 58.02 33.02
N ILE A 11 31.54 58.12 31.99
CA ILE A 11 31.33 57.46 30.70
C ILE A 11 32.30 56.27 30.66
N PHE A 12 31.75 55.06 30.50
CA PHE A 12 32.45 53.77 30.33
C PHE A 12 33.05 53.10 31.58
N LYS A 13 32.20 52.36 32.31
CA LYS A 13 32.56 51.00 32.74
C LYS A 13 31.49 50.04 32.22
N ALA A 14 31.75 49.50 31.03
CA ALA A 14 30.98 48.39 30.49
C ALA A 14 31.12 47.19 31.43
N LYS A 15 30.00 46.68 31.95
CA LYS A 15 29.96 45.40 32.68
C LYS A 15 30.20 44.31 31.63
N ALA A 16 31.32 43.60 31.74
CA ALA A 16 31.61 42.46 30.87
C ALA A 16 30.50 41.41 31.04
N VAL A 17 29.70 41.19 29.99
CA VAL A 17 28.72 40.11 29.94
C VAL A 17 29.49 38.80 29.82
N GLN A 18 29.50 37.99 30.89
CA GLN A 18 30.04 36.64 30.83
C GLN A 18 29.13 35.79 29.94
N LYS A 19 29.63 35.37 28.77
CA LYS A 19 28.96 34.37 27.94
C LYS A 19 29.07 33.01 28.64
N PRO A 20 27.97 32.29 28.93
CA PRO A 20 28.08 30.94 29.45
C PRO A 20 28.72 30.06 28.37
N THR A 21 29.78 29.36 28.75
CA THR A 21 30.58 28.51 27.86
C THR A 21 29.89 27.17 27.67
N VAL A 22 29.75 26.79 26.39
CA VAL A 22 29.18 25.54 25.90
C VAL A 22 30.14 24.38 26.24
N LYS A 23 30.12 23.89 27.48
CA LYS A 23 30.99 22.77 27.91
C LYS A 23 30.25 21.45 28.13
N TYR A 24 28.92 21.44 28.02
CA TYR A 24 28.10 20.24 28.21
C TYR A 24 27.24 19.86 26.99
N MET A 25 27.36 20.56 25.85
CA MET A 25 26.58 20.22 24.65
C MET A 25 27.11 18.99 23.88
N PHE A 26 28.35 18.56 24.11
CA PHE A 26 28.93 17.46 23.34
C PHE A 26 28.58 16.04 23.85
N PRO A 27 28.50 15.75 25.17
CA PRO A 27 28.10 14.41 25.63
C PRO A 27 26.57 14.19 25.64
N LEU A 28 25.76 15.26 25.64
CA LEU A 28 24.30 15.15 25.62
C LEU A 28 23.76 14.80 24.22
N VAL A 29 24.45 15.21 23.15
CA VAL A 29 24.10 14.87 21.76
C VAL A 29 24.40 13.40 21.45
N LEU A 30 25.46 12.82 22.03
CA LEU A 30 25.79 11.39 21.86
C LEU A 30 24.82 10.46 22.63
N GLY A 31 24.32 10.89 23.80
CA GLY A 31 23.30 10.14 24.53
C GLY A 31 21.91 10.20 23.89
N PHE A 32 21.56 11.30 23.22
CA PHE A 32 20.27 11.46 22.54
C PHE A 32 20.22 10.77 21.16
N ALA A 33 21.36 10.61 20.49
CA ALA A 33 21.44 9.88 19.22
C ALA A 33 21.27 8.36 19.36
N ALA A 34 21.46 7.80 20.58
CA ALA A 34 21.37 6.36 20.81
C ALA A 34 19.94 5.82 20.99
N ILE A 35 18.93 6.69 21.12
CA ILE A 35 17.52 6.29 21.34
C ILE A 35 16.72 6.23 20.02
N PHE A 36 17.26 6.75 18.92
CA PHE A 36 16.56 6.78 17.62
C PHE A 36 16.95 5.65 16.64
N ALA A 37 17.75 4.68 17.09
CA ALA A 37 17.95 3.43 16.34
C ALA A 37 16.90 2.39 16.74
N ALA A 38 15.62 2.77 16.74
CA ALA A 38 14.55 1.78 16.65
C ALA A 38 14.64 1.23 15.21
N SER A 39 15.23 0.05 15.08
CA SER A 39 15.14 -0.72 13.84
C SER A 39 13.67 -0.82 13.49
N VAL A 40 13.26 -0.29 12.33
CA VAL A 40 12.00 -0.70 11.72
C VAL A 40 12.13 -2.19 11.51
N VAL A 41 11.48 -2.97 12.38
CA VAL A 41 11.28 -4.38 12.12
C VAL A 41 10.30 -4.41 10.96
N SER A 42 10.82 -4.57 9.75
CA SER A 42 10.04 -5.10 8.64
C SER A 42 9.51 -6.44 9.14
N THR A 43 8.24 -6.49 9.52
CA THR A 43 7.58 -7.78 9.69
C THR A 43 7.37 -8.31 8.29
N GLU A 44 8.35 -9.08 7.81
CA GLU A 44 8.24 -9.85 6.57
C GLU A 44 7.04 -10.78 6.73
N THR A 45 5.89 -10.36 6.22
CA THR A 45 4.63 -11.09 6.29
C THR A 45 4.33 -11.63 4.91
N SER A 46 3.71 -12.81 4.86
CA SER A 46 3.25 -13.35 3.58
C SER A 46 2.00 -12.59 3.14
N TYR A 47 1.75 -12.49 1.84
CA TYR A 47 0.55 -11.82 1.32
C TYR A 47 0.14 -12.40 -0.03
N ILE A 48 -1.11 -12.16 -0.41
CA ILE A 48 -1.60 -12.39 -1.76
C ILE A 48 -1.70 -11.03 -2.46
N LYS A 49 -1.21 -10.97 -3.69
CA LYS A 49 -1.18 -9.76 -4.50
C LYS A 49 -1.96 -9.95 -5.79
N LEU A 50 -2.80 -8.98 -6.13
CA LEU A 50 -3.59 -8.95 -7.34
C LEU A 50 -3.02 -7.91 -8.31
N VAL A 51 -2.54 -8.38 -9.47
CA VAL A 51 -1.95 -7.51 -10.50
C VAL A 51 -2.86 -7.48 -11.72
N PRO A 52 -3.58 -6.36 -11.96
CA PRO A 52 -4.45 -6.24 -13.12
C PRO A 52 -3.65 -5.92 -14.39
N SER A 53 -4.13 -6.37 -15.55
CA SER A 53 -3.51 -6.03 -16.85
C SER A 53 -3.73 -4.57 -17.26
N ALA A 54 -4.75 -3.92 -16.69
CA ALA A 54 -5.09 -2.52 -16.89
C ALA A 54 -5.90 -2.02 -15.69
N THR A 55 -5.84 -0.74 -15.36
CA THR A 55 -6.68 -0.14 -14.30
C THR A 55 -8.04 0.32 -14.83
N SER A 56 -8.22 0.33 -16.15
CA SER A 56 -9.45 0.73 -16.82
C SER A 56 -9.67 -0.07 -18.08
N VAL A 57 -10.94 -0.41 -18.35
CA VAL A 57 -11.31 -1.27 -19.47
C VAL A 57 -12.59 -0.79 -20.11
N LEU A 58 -12.70 -0.92 -21.43
CA LEU A 58 -13.95 -0.61 -22.12
C LEU A 58 -14.99 -1.70 -21.80
N GLN A 59 -16.27 -1.33 -21.70
CA GLN A 59 -17.35 -2.31 -21.60
C GLN A 59 -17.29 -3.31 -22.78
N GLY A 60 -17.36 -4.61 -22.47
CA GLY A 60 -17.21 -5.71 -23.42
C GLY A 60 -15.76 -6.12 -23.70
N GLU A 61 -14.77 -5.37 -23.18
CA GLU A 61 -13.37 -5.72 -23.29
C GLU A 61 -12.97 -6.81 -22.30
N ARG A 62 -11.98 -7.60 -22.70
CA ARG A 62 -11.40 -8.65 -21.87
C ARG A 62 -10.13 -8.15 -21.19
N PHE A 63 -9.97 -8.53 -19.94
CA PHE A 63 -8.79 -8.21 -19.15
C PHE A 63 -8.38 -9.40 -18.29
N SER A 64 -7.20 -9.31 -17.68
CA SER A 64 -6.71 -10.35 -16.79
C SER A 64 -6.22 -9.79 -15.46
N ILE A 65 -6.30 -10.63 -14.43
CA ILE A 65 -5.72 -10.38 -13.12
C ILE A 65 -4.78 -11.53 -12.81
N GLU A 66 -3.52 -11.22 -12.60
CA GLU A 66 -2.54 -12.17 -12.11
C GLU A 66 -2.60 -12.21 -10.57
N VAL A 67 -2.68 -13.42 -10.02
CA VAL A 67 -2.71 -13.66 -8.58
C VAL A 67 -1.35 -14.17 -8.16
N TYR A 68 -0.63 -13.39 -7.37
CA TYR A 68 0.67 -13.75 -6.82
C TYR A 68 0.55 -14.10 -5.34
N ALA A 69 1.32 -15.09 -4.90
CA ALA A 69 1.55 -15.36 -3.49
C ALA A 69 2.99 -15.00 -3.14
N SER A 70 3.17 -14.14 -2.16
CA SER A 70 4.47 -13.80 -1.58
C SER A 70 4.61 -14.49 -0.24
N ALA A 71 5.69 -15.25 -0.06
CA ALA A 71 5.94 -16.02 1.15
C ALA A 71 7.27 -15.62 1.80
N HIS A 72 7.24 -15.22 3.08
CA HIS A 72 8.46 -14.88 3.85
C HIS A 72 9.18 -16.12 4.40
N VAL A 73 8.45 -17.23 4.57
CA VAL A 73 8.95 -18.56 4.92
C VAL A 73 8.58 -19.56 3.82
N PRO A 74 9.22 -20.73 3.75
CA PRO A 74 8.86 -21.73 2.75
C PRO A 74 7.41 -22.20 2.90
N VAL A 75 6.57 -21.92 1.90
CA VAL A 75 5.13 -22.27 1.84
C VAL A 75 4.90 -23.36 0.80
N ASN A 76 4.22 -24.44 1.16
CA ASN A 76 3.98 -25.57 0.25
C ASN A 76 2.51 -25.78 -0.12
N ALA A 77 1.58 -25.12 0.55
CA ALA A 77 0.17 -25.14 0.19
C ALA A 77 -0.47 -23.78 0.46
N LEU A 78 -1.50 -23.48 -0.32
CA LEU A 78 -2.31 -22.29 -0.16
C LEU A 78 -3.76 -22.58 -0.52
N ASP A 79 -4.66 -21.86 0.12
CA ASP A 79 -6.08 -21.72 -0.21
C ASP A 79 -6.40 -20.23 -0.28
N VAL A 80 -7.08 -19.80 -1.34
CA VAL A 80 -7.36 -18.37 -1.60
C VAL A 80 -8.80 -18.20 -2.06
N THR A 81 -9.47 -17.20 -1.50
CA THR A 81 -10.79 -16.73 -1.93
C THR A 81 -10.71 -15.27 -2.35
N ILE A 82 -11.19 -14.97 -3.56
CA ILE A 82 -11.22 -13.63 -4.15
C ILE A 82 -12.67 -13.25 -4.41
N ASP A 83 -13.11 -12.15 -3.81
CA ASP A 83 -14.42 -11.55 -4.03
C ASP A 83 -14.37 -10.63 -5.26
N PHE A 84 -15.47 -10.63 -6.01
CA PHE A 84 -15.68 -9.76 -7.17
C PHE A 84 -17.17 -9.46 -7.36
N SER A 85 -17.50 -8.45 -8.17
CA SER A 85 -18.89 -8.10 -8.49
C SER A 85 -19.35 -8.70 -9.82
N LYS A 86 -20.17 -9.75 -9.79
CA LYS A 86 -20.74 -10.39 -10.99
C LYS A 86 -21.60 -9.46 -11.85
N ASP A 87 -22.23 -8.47 -11.23
CA ASP A 87 -23.02 -7.47 -11.96
C ASP A 87 -22.14 -6.60 -12.89
N LYS A 88 -20.86 -6.45 -12.55
CA LYS A 88 -19.89 -5.64 -13.28
C LYS A 88 -18.99 -6.46 -14.20
N VAL A 89 -18.67 -7.70 -13.83
CA VAL A 89 -17.65 -8.52 -14.48
C VAL A 89 -18.11 -9.95 -14.66
N GLU A 90 -17.83 -10.54 -15.81
CA GLU A 90 -17.97 -11.98 -16.04
C GLU A 90 -16.59 -12.65 -16.03
N ILE A 91 -16.42 -13.70 -15.23
CA ILE A 91 -15.20 -14.50 -15.21
C ILE A 91 -15.29 -15.54 -16.33
N LEU A 92 -14.35 -15.50 -17.26
CA LEU A 92 -14.30 -16.41 -18.41
C LEU A 92 -13.56 -17.70 -18.07
N SER A 93 -12.42 -17.59 -17.36
CA SER A 93 -11.59 -18.73 -16.97
C SER A 93 -10.55 -18.34 -15.93
N VAL A 94 -10.04 -19.32 -15.19
CA VAL A 94 -8.85 -19.19 -14.35
C VAL A 94 -7.74 -20.07 -14.95
N ASP A 95 -6.67 -19.43 -15.42
CA ASP A 95 -5.52 -20.08 -16.03
C ASP A 95 -4.50 -20.50 -14.97
N LYS A 96 -4.02 -21.74 -15.08
CA LYS A 96 -3.12 -22.40 -14.12
C LYS A 96 -1.77 -22.76 -14.74
N SER A 97 -1.57 -22.48 -16.02
CA SER A 97 -0.46 -23.00 -16.81
C SER A 97 0.92 -22.57 -16.31
N GLN A 98 1.01 -21.37 -15.70
CA GLN A 98 2.24 -20.81 -15.13
C GLN A 98 2.25 -20.81 -13.59
N SER A 99 1.38 -21.61 -12.98
CA SER A 99 1.24 -21.67 -11.52
C SER A 99 2.47 -22.26 -10.84
N VAL A 100 2.80 -21.72 -9.66
CA VAL A 100 3.71 -22.32 -8.68
C VAL A 100 3.13 -23.60 -8.06
N LEU A 101 1.81 -23.76 -8.10
CA LEU A 101 1.12 -24.96 -7.63
C LEU A 101 1.29 -26.07 -8.65
N THR A 102 1.77 -27.22 -8.18
CA THR A 102 1.94 -28.43 -8.99
C THR A 102 0.81 -29.43 -8.77
N ILE A 103 0.04 -29.27 -7.69
CA ILE A 103 -1.11 -30.07 -7.32
C ILE A 103 -2.25 -29.13 -6.94
N TRP A 104 -3.45 -29.42 -7.42
CA TRP A 104 -4.66 -28.69 -7.06
C TRP A 104 -5.52 -29.59 -6.18
N THR A 105 -5.74 -29.17 -4.93
CA THR A 105 -6.65 -29.85 -3.99
C THR A 105 -8.08 -29.37 -4.19
N GLN A 106 -8.23 -28.09 -4.56
CA GLN A 106 -9.46 -27.47 -5.01
C GLN A 106 -9.20 -26.78 -6.35
N GLU A 107 -9.85 -27.26 -7.40
CA GLU A 107 -9.84 -26.59 -8.70
C GLU A 107 -10.50 -25.21 -8.60
N PRO A 108 -10.09 -24.22 -9.42
CA PRO A 108 -10.74 -22.92 -9.44
C PRO A 108 -12.23 -23.02 -9.69
N GLU A 109 -12.98 -22.58 -8.70
CA GLU A 109 -14.44 -22.56 -8.69
C GLU A 109 -14.93 -21.12 -8.63
N ILE A 110 -15.89 -20.79 -9.49
CA ILE A 110 -16.50 -19.46 -9.55
C ILE A 110 -17.92 -19.59 -8.99
N THR A 111 -18.15 -19.03 -7.81
CA THR A 111 -19.44 -19.09 -7.12
C THR A 111 -20.01 -17.70 -6.95
N ALA A 112 -21.05 -17.36 -7.72
CA ALA A 112 -21.72 -16.06 -7.70
C ALA A 112 -20.75 -14.86 -7.77
N ASN A 113 -20.22 -14.41 -6.63
CA ASN A 113 -19.34 -13.26 -6.45
C ASN A 113 -17.94 -13.65 -5.93
N THR A 114 -17.58 -14.93 -5.90
CA THR A 114 -16.28 -15.39 -5.39
C THR A 114 -15.59 -16.33 -6.36
N ILE A 115 -14.26 -16.30 -6.33
CA ILE A 115 -13.36 -17.25 -6.99
C ILE A 115 -12.57 -17.91 -5.88
N SER A 116 -12.66 -19.23 -5.74
CA SER A 116 -11.91 -19.98 -4.74
C SER A 116 -11.07 -21.07 -5.39
N PHE A 117 -9.85 -21.25 -4.90
CA PHE A 117 -8.97 -22.33 -5.32
C PHE A 117 -7.91 -22.63 -4.26
N GLY A 118 -7.38 -23.85 -4.34
CA GLY A 118 -6.42 -24.34 -3.37
C GLY A 118 -5.52 -25.42 -3.94
N GLY A 119 -4.30 -25.48 -3.44
CA GLY A 119 -3.35 -26.49 -3.89
C GLY A 119 -2.01 -26.40 -3.21
N GLY A 120 -1.06 -27.17 -3.73
CA GLY A 120 0.28 -27.24 -3.17
C GLY A 120 1.39 -27.48 -4.17
N THR A 121 2.62 -27.42 -3.66
CA THR A 121 3.87 -27.61 -4.40
C THR A 121 4.83 -28.55 -3.67
N PHE A 122 5.76 -29.17 -4.41
CA PHE A 122 6.59 -30.26 -3.88
C PHE A 122 7.79 -29.83 -3.00
N ARG A 123 8.15 -30.76 -2.10
CA ARG A 123 9.39 -30.98 -1.31
C ARG A 123 9.95 -29.89 -0.42
N ARG A 124 9.84 -28.59 -0.73
CA ARG A 124 10.29 -27.52 0.18
C ARG A 124 9.40 -26.27 0.19
N GLY A 125 8.37 -26.22 -0.64
CA GLY A 125 7.59 -25.00 -0.81
C GLY A 125 8.34 -23.93 -1.61
N PHE A 126 7.70 -22.77 -1.76
CA PHE A 126 8.27 -21.58 -2.38
C PHE A 126 8.51 -20.47 -1.34
N VAL A 127 9.42 -19.56 -1.67
CA VAL A 127 9.74 -18.35 -0.90
C VAL A 127 9.80 -17.18 -1.89
N GLY A 128 9.38 -16.00 -1.47
CA GLY A 128 9.22 -14.82 -2.32
C GLY A 128 7.91 -14.84 -3.10
N GLU A 129 7.80 -13.94 -4.08
CA GLU A 129 6.61 -13.74 -4.91
C GLU A 129 6.59 -14.74 -6.08
N HIS A 130 5.50 -15.50 -6.22
CA HIS A 130 5.27 -16.44 -7.32
C HIS A 130 3.84 -16.36 -7.84
N LEU A 131 3.68 -16.56 -9.15
CA LEU A 131 2.37 -16.59 -9.79
C LEU A 131 1.61 -17.86 -9.40
N VAL A 132 0.36 -17.71 -8.98
CA VAL A 132 -0.52 -18.80 -8.57
C VAL A 132 -1.56 -19.09 -9.64
N ALA A 133 -2.22 -18.06 -10.17
CA ALA A 133 -3.23 -18.21 -11.20
C ALA A 133 -3.40 -16.90 -11.98
N THR A 134 -3.97 -16.97 -13.17
CA THR A 134 -4.38 -15.79 -13.94
C THR A 134 -5.89 -15.85 -14.20
N ILE A 135 -6.64 -14.95 -13.60
CA ILE A 135 -8.07 -14.79 -13.82
C ILE A 135 -8.26 -14.03 -15.14
N LYS A 136 -9.06 -14.57 -16.06
CA LYS A 136 -9.45 -13.91 -17.31
C LYS A 136 -10.92 -13.53 -17.22
N ALA A 137 -11.21 -12.26 -17.45
CA ALA A 137 -12.52 -11.68 -17.21
C ALA A 137 -12.96 -10.77 -18.37
N GLU A 138 -14.26 -10.50 -18.46
CA GLU A 138 -14.87 -9.59 -19.41
C GLU A 138 -15.71 -8.54 -18.67
N ALA A 139 -15.54 -7.27 -19.03
CA ALA A 139 -16.25 -6.16 -18.43
C ALA A 139 -17.71 -6.11 -18.93
N LYS A 140 -18.69 -6.21 -18.02
CA LYS A 140 -20.12 -6.27 -18.39
C LYS A 140 -20.87 -4.97 -18.20
N GLN A 141 -20.58 -4.23 -17.15
CA GLN A 141 -21.31 -3.00 -16.82
C GLN A 141 -20.35 -1.90 -16.41
N THR A 142 -20.63 -0.67 -16.86
CA THR A 142 -19.84 0.51 -16.51
C THR A 142 -19.85 0.83 -15.01
N GLY A 143 -18.85 1.58 -14.59
CA GLY A 143 -18.63 1.99 -13.20
C GLY A 143 -17.41 1.34 -12.56
N GLN A 144 -17.20 1.66 -11.29
CA GLN A 144 -16.11 1.08 -10.50
C GLN A 144 -16.45 -0.35 -10.08
N THR A 145 -15.45 -1.23 -10.14
CA THR A 145 -15.51 -2.58 -9.59
C THR A 145 -14.21 -2.92 -8.89
N GLU A 146 -14.24 -3.87 -7.96
CA GLU A 146 -13.13 -4.24 -7.10
C GLU A 146 -13.01 -5.76 -7.07
N PHE A 147 -11.76 -6.22 -7.02
CA PHE A 147 -11.40 -7.58 -6.65
C PHE A 147 -10.65 -7.52 -5.32
N LEU A 148 -11.06 -8.35 -4.36
CA LEU A 148 -10.53 -8.35 -3.00
C LEU A 148 -10.22 -9.78 -2.58
N VAL A 149 -9.03 -10.02 -2.03
CA VAL A 149 -8.73 -11.28 -1.35
C VAL A 149 -9.47 -11.26 -0.02
N SER A 150 -10.59 -11.97 0.05
CA SER A 150 -11.44 -12.03 1.25
C SER A 150 -10.95 -13.05 2.27
N ASP A 151 -10.26 -14.10 1.79
CA ASP A 151 -9.64 -15.12 2.64
C ASP A 151 -8.38 -15.69 1.97
N ALA A 152 -7.36 -15.97 2.77
CA ALA A 152 -6.13 -16.61 2.31
C ALA A 152 -5.45 -17.37 3.44
N GLU A 153 -5.20 -18.66 3.21
CA GLU A 153 -4.44 -19.52 4.11
C GLU A 153 -3.18 -20.00 3.40
N LEU A 154 -2.02 -19.81 4.02
CA LEU A 154 -0.74 -20.31 3.55
C LEU A 154 -0.19 -21.31 4.57
N LEU A 155 0.26 -22.48 4.11
CA LEU A 155 0.82 -23.53 4.98
C LEU A 155 2.31 -23.70 4.75
N ALA A 156 3.06 -23.81 5.83
CA ALA A 156 4.50 -23.99 5.82
C ALA A 156 4.90 -25.35 5.24
N GLY A 157 6.01 -25.36 4.50
CA GLY A 157 6.65 -26.55 3.94
C GLY A 157 7.32 -27.49 4.96
N ASP A 158 6.81 -27.56 6.18
CA ASP A 158 7.37 -28.36 7.29
C ASP A 158 6.80 -29.79 7.39
N GLY A 159 5.82 -30.11 6.55
CA GLY A 159 5.12 -31.40 6.53
C GLY A 159 4.11 -31.59 7.66
N LYS A 160 3.85 -30.56 8.47
CA LYS A 160 2.87 -30.56 9.56
C LYS A 160 1.63 -29.72 9.24
N GLY A 161 1.69 -28.92 8.17
CA GLY A 161 0.60 -28.01 7.79
C GLY A 161 0.51 -26.82 8.75
N THR A 162 1.65 -26.30 9.21
CA THR A 162 1.68 -25.15 10.12
C THR A 162 1.21 -23.90 9.36
N PRO A 163 0.18 -23.17 9.85
CA PRO A 163 -0.26 -21.93 9.22
C PRO A 163 0.83 -20.86 9.25
N VAL A 164 0.92 -20.09 8.17
CA VAL A 164 1.80 -18.93 8.01
C VAL A 164 0.92 -17.67 8.07
N GLU A 165 1.36 -16.66 8.79
CA GLU A 165 0.64 -15.38 8.87
C GLU A 165 0.56 -14.71 7.49
N VAL A 166 -0.67 -14.33 7.11
CA VAL A 166 -0.97 -13.71 5.82
C VAL A 166 -1.58 -12.33 6.06
N ALA A 167 -0.98 -11.31 5.48
CA ALA A 167 -1.59 -9.99 5.39
C ALA A 167 -2.64 -10.01 4.27
N THR A 168 -3.93 -9.94 4.65
CA THR A 168 -5.06 -9.88 3.71
C THR A 168 -5.66 -8.48 3.58
N THR A 169 -5.27 -7.54 4.44
CA THR A 169 -5.76 -6.15 4.46
C THR A 169 -4.82 -5.16 3.76
N GLY A 170 -3.75 -5.64 3.13
CA GLY A 170 -2.79 -4.80 2.42
C GLY A 170 -3.34 -4.26 1.10
N ALA A 171 -2.84 -3.11 0.65
CA ALA A 171 -3.20 -2.53 -0.65
C ALA A 171 -2.97 -3.50 -1.82
N ASP A 172 -1.99 -4.41 -1.70
CA ASP A 172 -1.67 -5.43 -2.70
C ASP A 172 -2.75 -6.53 -2.82
N SER A 173 -3.50 -6.80 -1.75
CA SER A 173 -4.55 -7.84 -1.70
C SER A 173 -5.89 -7.39 -2.30
N ARG A 174 -5.91 -6.20 -2.90
CA ARG A 174 -7.06 -5.61 -3.55
C ARG A 174 -6.64 -4.98 -4.88
N THR A 175 -7.53 -5.02 -5.86
CA THR A 175 -7.38 -4.21 -7.08
C THR A 175 -8.72 -3.64 -7.52
N SER A 176 -8.73 -2.38 -7.96
CA SER A 176 -9.92 -1.67 -8.44
C SER A 176 -9.79 -1.35 -9.92
N PHE A 177 -10.91 -1.47 -10.63
CA PHE A 177 -11.03 -1.17 -12.05
C PHE A 177 -12.12 -0.14 -12.30
N TYR A 178 -11.92 0.70 -13.32
CA TYR A 178 -12.97 1.52 -13.88
C TYR A 178 -13.40 0.99 -15.25
N ILE A 179 -14.67 0.57 -15.35
CA ILE A 179 -15.27 0.15 -16.61
C ILE A 179 -15.97 1.35 -17.24
N TYR A 180 -15.50 1.80 -18.41
CA TYR A 180 -16.06 2.95 -19.12
C TYR A 180 -16.83 2.52 -20.37
N ASP A 181 -17.69 3.40 -20.88
CA ASP A 181 -18.30 3.23 -22.21
C ASP A 181 -17.58 4.04 -23.29
N GLN A 182 -17.84 3.68 -24.55
CA GLN A 182 -17.25 4.32 -25.73
C GLN A 182 -17.67 5.77 -25.98
N ASN A 183 -18.61 6.31 -25.18
CA ASN A 183 -19.13 7.67 -25.28
C ASN A 183 -18.59 8.59 -24.16
N GLU A 184 -17.86 8.06 -23.17
CA GLU A 184 -17.18 8.87 -22.17
C GLU A 184 -15.98 9.62 -22.79
N ASP A 185 -15.82 10.90 -22.43
CA ASP A 185 -14.70 11.74 -22.89
C ASP A 185 -13.37 11.15 -22.38
N PRO A 186 -12.35 10.93 -23.24
CA PRO A 186 -11.01 10.52 -22.81
C PRO A 186 -10.39 11.36 -21.69
N ALA A 187 -10.74 12.65 -21.59
CA ALA A 187 -10.32 13.53 -20.50
C ALA A 187 -11.03 13.18 -19.17
N GLU A 188 -12.31 12.77 -19.22
CA GLU A 188 -13.05 12.27 -18.06
C GLU A 188 -12.59 10.87 -17.66
N ILE A 189 -12.26 10.00 -18.62
CA ILE A 189 -11.68 8.69 -18.36
C ILE A 189 -10.33 8.85 -17.69
N SER A 190 -9.40 9.66 -18.22
CA SER A 190 -8.11 9.90 -17.56
C SER A 190 -8.23 10.56 -16.20
N ALA A 191 -9.24 11.42 -15.97
CA ALA A 191 -9.55 11.95 -14.64
C ALA A 191 -10.08 10.87 -13.69
N LYS A 192 -10.95 9.94 -14.14
CA LYS A 192 -11.49 8.84 -13.30
C LYS A 192 -10.50 7.68 -13.11
N VAL A 193 -9.66 7.40 -14.10
CA VAL A 193 -8.59 6.40 -14.09
C VAL A 193 -7.39 6.92 -13.29
N GLY A 194 -7.10 8.22 -13.37
CA GLY A 194 -6.23 8.96 -12.45
C GLY A 194 -6.82 9.13 -11.05
N LEU A 195 -8.00 8.55 -10.78
CA LEU A 195 -8.60 8.41 -9.47
C LEU A 195 -8.66 6.94 -9.02
N ASN A 196 -8.15 5.94 -9.77
CA ASN A 196 -8.07 4.51 -9.36
C ASN A 196 -7.04 4.27 -8.26
N ILE A 197 -7.21 4.99 -7.16
CA ILE A 197 -6.22 5.21 -6.14
C ILE A 197 -6.93 4.83 -4.86
N ASN A 198 -6.49 3.72 -4.28
CA ASN A 198 -6.91 3.33 -2.96
C ASN A 198 -6.33 4.31 -1.95
N ALA A 199 -7.09 5.37 -1.67
CA ALA A 199 -6.72 6.42 -0.73
C ALA A 199 -7.06 6.07 0.72
N ASP A 200 -7.63 4.89 0.97
CA ASP A 200 -7.74 4.28 2.30
C ASP A 200 -6.38 3.67 2.63
N ILE A 201 -5.57 4.46 3.32
CA ILE A 201 -4.18 4.11 3.65
C ILE A 201 -4.06 3.58 5.07
N ASP A 202 -5.12 3.68 5.88
CA ASP A 202 -5.14 3.10 7.22
C ASP A 202 -5.90 1.76 7.30
N GLY A 203 -6.50 1.32 6.19
CA GLY A 203 -7.04 -0.02 6.00
C GLY A 203 -8.40 -0.23 6.67
N ASP A 204 -9.11 0.84 7.02
CA ASP A 204 -10.40 0.77 7.71
C ASP A 204 -11.61 0.65 6.76
N GLY A 205 -11.35 0.58 5.45
CA GLY A 205 -12.35 0.39 4.41
C GLY A 205 -13.10 1.68 4.06
N LYS A 206 -12.70 2.83 4.62
CA LYS A 206 -13.26 4.15 4.31
C LYS A 206 -12.14 5.12 3.96
N VAL A 207 -12.46 6.12 3.16
CA VAL A 207 -11.56 7.26 2.94
C VAL A 207 -12.09 8.45 3.72
N THR A 208 -11.37 8.82 4.77
CA THR A 208 -11.77 9.85 5.74
C THR A 208 -10.64 10.86 6.03
N LEU A 209 -10.90 11.80 6.93
CA LEU A 209 -9.87 12.70 7.43
C LEU A 209 -8.72 11.96 8.14
N LYS A 210 -8.96 10.72 8.60
CA LYS A 210 -7.94 9.89 9.24
C LYS A 210 -6.87 9.45 8.24
N ASP A 211 -7.27 9.06 7.04
CA ASP A 211 -6.36 8.78 5.92
C ASP A 211 -5.53 10.00 5.54
N ILE A 212 -6.16 11.18 5.48
CA ILE A 212 -5.43 12.44 5.25
C ILE A 212 -4.38 12.67 6.35
N SER A 213 -4.73 12.39 7.61
CA SER A 213 -3.80 12.56 8.73
C SER A 213 -2.63 11.58 8.65
N THR A 214 -2.88 10.34 8.25
CA THR A 214 -1.86 9.31 8.02
C THR A 214 -0.93 9.73 6.87
N PHE A 215 -1.48 10.28 5.79
CA PHE A 215 -0.73 10.74 4.63
C PHE A 215 0.21 11.90 5.00
N MET A 216 -0.30 12.86 5.78
CA MET A 216 0.49 14.00 6.25
C MET A 216 1.59 13.58 7.23
N ALA A 217 1.34 12.57 8.05
CA ALA A 217 2.34 12.00 8.95
C ALA A 217 3.48 11.33 8.17
N ALA A 218 3.15 10.52 7.15
CA ALA A 218 4.11 9.90 6.24
C ALA A 218 4.92 10.97 5.47
N TRP A 219 4.25 12.03 4.98
CA TRP A 219 4.89 13.12 4.26
C TRP A 219 5.96 13.84 5.10
N HIS A 220 5.61 14.17 6.35
CA HIS A 220 6.50 14.89 7.24
C HIS A 220 7.67 14.03 7.72
N SER A 221 7.42 12.75 8.02
CA SER A 221 8.42 11.82 8.53
C SER A 221 9.32 11.22 7.44
N LYS A 222 8.87 11.25 6.17
CA LYS A 222 9.48 10.54 5.03
C LYS A 222 9.66 9.03 5.29
N SER A 223 8.86 8.46 6.20
CA SER A 223 8.94 7.04 6.54
C SER A 223 8.32 6.16 5.47
N GLU A 224 7.30 6.68 4.78
CA GLU A 224 6.49 5.96 3.80
C GLU A 224 6.17 6.88 2.61
N THR A 225 6.05 6.30 1.43
CA THR A 225 5.66 7.00 0.21
C THR A 225 4.30 6.50 -0.26
N HIS A 226 3.29 7.34 -0.14
CA HIS A 226 1.98 7.10 -0.75
C HIS A 226 1.96 7.80 -2.10
N ASP A 227 2.40 7.06 -3.11
CA ASP A 227 2.41 7.48 -4.51
C ASP A 227 1.15 6.95 -5.17
N PHE A 228 0.17 7.84 -5.26
CA PHE A 228 -1.17 7.51 -5.69
C PHE A 228 -1.26 7.53 -7.22
N ASN A 229 -0.51 8.41 -7.88
CA ASN A 229 -0.49 8.50 -9.35
C ASN A 229 0.64 7.68 -10.01
N ASN A 230 1.43 6.92 -9.24
CA ASN A 230 2.57 6.10 -9.67
C ASN A 230 3.67 6.90 -10.39
N ASP A 231 3.91 8.16 -10.00
CA ASP A 231 4.94 9.03 -10.61
C ASP A 231 6.33 8.93 -9.94
N GLY A 232 6.44 8.08 -8.92
CA GLY A 232 7.63 7.85 -8.10
C GLY A 232 7.89 8.94 -7.06
N ARG A 233 6.96 9.88 -6.84
CA ARG A 233 7.14 11.03 -5.95
C ARG A 233 5.86 11.36 -5.20
N MET A 234 5.86 11.13 -3.90
CA MET A 234 4.85 11.67 -3.00
C MET A 234 4.90 13.22 -3.00
N ASN A 235 3.94 13.84 -3.68
CA ASN A 235 3.89 15.27 -3.94
C ASN A 235 2.44 15.84 -3.82
N PHE A 236 2.27 17.15 -4.06
CA PHE A 236 0.98 17.82 -3.81
C PHE A 236 -0.15 17.25 -4.69
N ILE A 237 0.21 16.58 -5.78
CA ILE A 237 -0.72 15.83 -6.63
C ILE A 237 -1.31 14.66 -5.84
N ASP A 238 -0.50 13.84 -5.15
CA ASP A 238 -0.97 12.75 -4.28
C ASP A 238 -1.86 13.27 -3.14
N PHE A 239 -1.48 14.40 -2.54
CA PHE A 239 -2.30 15.06 -1.53
C PHE A 239 -3.68 15.48 -2.08
N SER A 240 -3.73 16.02 -3.30
CA SER A 240 -4.99 16.44 -3.92
C SER A 240 -5.91 15.26 -4.24
N ILE A 241 -5.32 14.10 -4.53
CA ILE A 241 -6.04 12.86 -4.84
C ILE A 241 -6.72 12.31 -3.59
N ILE A 242 -6.00 12.16 -2.48
CA ILE A 242 -6.60 11.69 -1.21
C ILE A 242 -7.65 12.67 -0.69
N LEU A 243 -7.43 13.98 -0.87
CA LEU A 243 -8.38 15.01 -0.47
C LEU A 243 -9.69 14.89 -1.27
N ALA A 244 -9.61 14.74 -2.60
CA ALA A 244 -10.80 14.59 -3.45
C ALA A 244 -11.64 13.36 -3.06
N ARG A 245 -10.98 12.28 -2.64
CA ARG A 245 -11.66 11.05 -2.18
C ARG A 245 -12.33 11.21 -0.81
N SER A 246 -11.72 11.94 0.14
CA SER A 246 -12.28 12.11 1.49
C SER A 246 -13.65 12.83 1.56
N PHE A 247 -14.03 13.56 0.50
CA PHE A 247 -15.28 14.33 0.44
C PHE A 247 -16.39 13.67 -0.41
N THR A 248 -16.14 12.48 -0.97
CA THR A 248 -17.11 11.77 -1.82
C THR A 248 -17.75 10.55 -1.13
N SER A 249 -17.39 10.32 0.14
CA SER A 249 -17.87 9.24 1.03
C SER A 249 -19.13 9.60 1.81
#